data_AF-D0UPT5-F1
#
_entry.id   AF-D0UPT5-F1
#
_cell.length_a   1.000
_cell.length_b   1.000
_cell.length_c   1.000
_cell.angle_alpha   90.00
_cell.angle_beta   90.00
_cell.angle_gamma   90.00
#
_symmetry.space_group_name_H-M   'P 1'
#
loop_
_entity.id
_entity.type
_entity.pdbx_description
1 polymer ?
#
loop_
_entity_poly.entity_id
_entity_poly.type
_entity_poly.pdbx_seq_one_letter_code
_entity_poly.pdbx_strand_id
1 'polypeptide(L)'
;GIPRDHEQSYHTFMWQNFFKFIDIDPANVNILDGNAPDLEKECASYEEKIKIAGGIELFMGGIGPDGHIAFNEPGSSLVSRTRVKTLNQETILANARFFGNDNNKVPKQSLTVGVGTVMDANEVMILITGAHKAYALHMAIEEGVNHMWTVSAFQQHPKTIMLCDEDATLELRVKT
;
A
#
# COMPACT_ATOMS: atom_id res chain seq x y z
N GLY A 1 -7.17 -2.59 16.91
CA GLY A 1 -6.09 -2.04 16.08
C GLY A 1 -4.92 -1.66 16.96
N ILE A 2 -4.14 -0.67 16.52
CA ILE A 2 -3.14 0.03 17.33
C ILE A 2 -3.68 1.43 17.66
N PRO A 3 -3.43 1.97 18.87
CA PRO A 3 -3.86 3.33 19.20
C PRO A 3 -3.40 4.34 18.14
N ARG A 4 -4.24 5.34 17.86
CA ARG A 4 -3.97 6.34 16.81
C ARG A 4 -2.67 7.10 17.07
N ASP A 5 -2.37 7.37 18.34
CA ASP A 5 -1.19 8.05 18.85
C ASP A 5 0.01 7.13 19.11
N HIS A 6 -0.13 5.81 18.87
CA HIS A 6 0.98 4.87 18.97
C HIS A 6 2.10 5.27 17.98
N GLU A 7 3.35 5.18 18.40
CA GLU A 7 4.52 5.61 17.60
C GLU A 7 4.60 4.92 16.23
N GLN A 8 4.22 3.64 16.16
CA GLN A 8 4.19 2.83 14.94
C GLN A 8 2.85 2.90 14.17
N SER A 9 1.92 3.78 14.55
CA SER A 9 0.69 3.97 13.76
C SER A 9 1.01 4.73 12.47
N TYR A 10 0.35 4.38 11.36
CA TYR A 10 0.48 5.14 10.12
C TYR A 10 -0.02 6.57 10.25
N HIS A 11 -0.96 6.82 11.17
CA HIS A 11 -1.35 8.18 11.53
C HIS A 11 -0.17 8.96 12.11
N THR A 12 0.53 8.40 13.09
CA THR A 12 1.72 9.01 13.70
C THR A 12 2.84 9.16 12.68
N PHE A 13 3.11 8.13 11.86
CA PHE A 13 4.12 8.19 10.81
C PHE A 13 3.88 9.38 9.86
N MET A 14 2.66 9.51 9.31
CA MET A 14 2.34 10.58 8.38
C MET A 14 2.41 11.96 9.03
N TRP A 15 1.95 12.09 10.27
CA TRP A 15 2.01 13.36 11.00
C TRP A 15 3.44 13.76 11.34
N GLN A 16 4.27 12.82 11.77
CA GLN A 16 5.64 13.09 12.21
C GLN A 16 6.63 13.30 11.07
N ASN A 17 6.37 12.74 9.89
CA ASN A 17 7.32 12.79 8.78
C ASN A 17 6.87 13.70 7.63
N PHE A 18 5.60 14.09 7.55
CA PHE A 18 5.10 14.90 6.43
C PHE A 18 4.14 16.01 6.86
N PHE A 19 2.94 15.66 7.35
CA PHE A 19 1.86 16.65 7.47
C PHE A 19 2.18 17.84 8.38
N LYS A 20 2.93 17.65 9.47
CA LYS A 20 3.31 18.76 10.38
C LYS A 20 4.30 19.76 9.77
N PHE A 21 4.91 19.45 8.62
CA PHE A 21 5.94 20.26 7.97
C PHE A 21 5.45 21.04 6.75
N ILE A 22 4.16 20.91 6.41
CA ILE A 22 3.53 21.56 5.27
C ILE A 22 2.25 22.29 5.71
N ASP A 23 1.67 23.08 4.82
CA ASP A 23 0.49 23.92 5.05
C ASP A 23 -0.83 23.22 4.70
N ILE A 24 -0.87 21.89 4.74
CA ILE A 24 -2.10 21.13 4.48
C ILE A 24 -3.12 21.36 5.60
N ASP A 25 -4.37 21.67 5.23
CA ASP A 25 -5.47 21.72 6.19
C ASP A 25 -5.72 20.29 6.75
N PRO A 26 -5.67 20.07 8.07
CA PRO A 26 -5.94 18.77 8.67
C PRO A 26 -7.32 18.20 8.31
N ALA A 27 -8.30 19.03 7.97
CA ALA A 27 -9.62 18.59 7.51
C ALA A 27 -9.57 17.88 6.14
N ASN A 28 -8.54 18.13 5.34
CA ASN A 28 -8.30 17.47 4.05
C ASN A 28 -7.49 16.17 4.18
N VAL A 29 -7.00 15.84 5.38
CA VAL A 29 -6.24 14.62 5.63
C VAL A 29 -7.20 13.47 5.94
N ASN A 30 -7.08 12.39 5.14
CA ASN A 30 -7.89 11.19 5.29
C ASN A 30 -6.98 9.98 5.49
N ILE A 31 -7.18 9.27 6.61
CA ILE A 31 -6.50 8.01 6.94
C ILE A 31 -7.55 7.07 7.53
N LEU A 32 -7.52 5.79 7.12
CA LEU A 32 -8.41 4.76 7.64
C LEU A 32 -8.28 4.60 9.17
N ASP A 33 -9.41 4.57 9.87
CA ASP A 33 -9.44 4.33 11.32
C ASP A 33 -9.42 2.83 11.65
N GLY A 34 -8.23 2.31 11.92
CA GLY A 34 -8.04 0.91 12.36
C GLY A 34 -8.59 0.56 13.75
N ASN A 35 -9.22 1.51 14.45
CA ASN A 35 -9.94 1.27 15.71
C ASN A 35 -11.43 1.59 15.62
N ALA A 36 -11.98 1.80 14.41
CA ALA A 36 -13.40 2.00 14.22
C ALA A 36 -14.19 0.80 14.80
N PRO A 37 -15.35 1.04 15.44
CA PRO A 37 -16.18 -0.02 16.01
C PRO A 37 -16.78 -0.95 14.94
N ASP A 38 -16.94 -0.44 13.71
CA ASP A 38 -17.38 -1.17 12.54
C ASP A 38 -16.39 -0.91 11.40
N LEU A 39 -15.50 -1.88 11.18
CA LEU A 39 -14.42 -1.77 10.21
C LEU A 39 -14.92 -1.82 8.76
N GLU A 40 -16.00 -2.55 8.48
CA GLU A 40 -16.58 -2.61 7.13
C GLU A 40 -17.22 -1.27 6.76
N LYS A 41 -17.94 -0.66 7.71
CA LYS A 41 -18.49 0.68 7.54
C LYS A 41 -17.39 1.74 7.39
N GLU A 42 -16.28 1.64 8.13
CA GLU A 42 -15.13 2.54 7.95
C GLU A 42 -14.56 2.43 6.54
N CYS A 43 -14.33 1.21 6.03
CA CYS A 43 -13.88 0.99 4.66
C CYS A 43 -14.84 1.56 3.61
N ALA A 44 -16.15 1.32 3.76
CA ALA A 44 -17.16 1.88 2.86
C ALA A 44 -17.21 3.41 2.90
N SER A 45 -17.09 4.00 4.09
CA SER A 45 -17.06 5.45 4.27
C SER A 45 -15.81 6.08 3.64
N TYR A 46 -14.68 5.37 3.67
CA TYR A 46 -13.44 5.83 3.03
C TYR A 46 -13.56 5.87 1.50
N GLU A 47 -14.18 4.85 0.91
CA GLU A 47 -14.48 4.83 -0.54
C GLU A 47 -15.42 5.97 -0.95
N GLU A 48 -16.45 6.26 -0.14
CA GLU A 48 -17.35 7.36 -0.42
C GLU A 48 -16.64 8.72 -0.31
N LYS A 49 -15.72 8.90 0.64
CA LYS A 49 -14.89 10.11 0.72
C LYS A 49 -14.04 10.32 -0.53
N ILE A 50 -13.41 9.26 -1.05
CA ILE A 50 -12.66 9.31 -2.32
C ILE A 50 -13.57 9.77 -3.46
N LYS A 51 -14.77 9.20 -3.54
CA LYS A 51 -15.74 9.54 -4.58
C LYS A 51 -16.23 10.99 -4.47
N ILE A 52 -16.54 11.47 -3.26
CA ILE A 52 -16.96 12.85 -3.01
C ILE A 52 -15.84 13.84 -3.37
N ALA A 53 -14.58 13.47 -3.14
CA ALA A 53 -13.42 14.26 -3.55
C ALA A 53 -13.18 14.29 -5.07
N GLY A 54 -13.93 13.50 -5.86
CA GLY A 54 -13.81 13.43 -7.31
C GLY A 54 -12.84 12.34 -7.81
N GLY A 55 -12.40 11.43 -6.93
CA GLY A 55 -11.39 10.42 -7.24
C GLY A 55 -9.99 10.84 -6.79
N ILE A 56 -8.99 10.03 -7.17
CA ILE A 56 -7.58 10.27 -6.83
C ILE A 56 -6.86 10.69 -8.10
N GLU A 57 -6.28 11.90 -8.10
CA GLU A 57 -5.52 12.40 -9.25
C GLU A 57 -4.19 11.64 -9.41
N LEU A 58 -3.43 11.50 -8.31
CA LEU A 58 -2.18 10.77 -8.27
C LEU A 58 -2.16 9.87 -7.03
N PHE A 59 -2.05 8.56 -7.24
CA PHE A 59 -1.81 7.59 -6.17
C PHE A 59 -0.32 7.25 -6.11
N MET A 60 0.35 7.65 -5.03
CA MET A 60 1.73 7.26 -4.77
C MET A 60 1.77 6.06 -3.84
N GLY A 61 2.52 5.02 -4.23
CA GLY A 61 2.68 3.80 -3.47
C GLY A 61 4.11 3.27 -3.52
N GLY A 62 4.32 2.13 -2.86
CA GLY A 62 5.51 1.31 -3.00
C GLY A 62 5.11 -0.14 -3.25
N ILE A 63 6.12 -1.00 -3.41
CA ILE A 63 5.96 -2.45 -3.61
C ILE A 63 6.51 -3.22 -2.41
N GLY A 64 5.77 -4.22 -1.92
CA GLY A 64 6.25 -5.20 -0.95
C GLY A 64 7.26 -6.18 -1.57
N PRO A 65 8.12 -6.86 -0.80
CA PRO A 65 9.01 -7.91 -1.33
C PRO A 65 8.27 -9.07 -2.03
N ASP A 66 7.00 -9.28 -1.68
CA ASP A 66 6.04 -10.24 -2.25
C ASP A 66 5.17 -9.61 -3.38
N GLY A 67 5.48 -8.39 -3.81
CA GLY A 67 4.76 -7.69 -4.87
C GLY A 67 3.43 -7.07 -4.48
N HIS A 68 3.11 -6.93 -3.18
CA HIS A 68 1.86 -6.29 -2.79
C HIS A 68 1.86 -4.77 -3.05
N ILE A 69 0.70 -4.24 -3.46
CA ILE A 69 0.34 -2.81 -3.34
C ILE A 69 -0.51 -2.58 -2.10
N ALA A 70 -0.19 -1.56 -1.31
CA ALA A 70 -0.80 -1.34 0.02
C ALA A 70 -0.70 -2.62 0.87
N PHE A 71 -1.78 -3.14 1.47
CA PHE A 71 -1.79 -4.48 2.07
C PHE A 71 -2.60 -5.49 1.25
N ASN A 72 -2.59 -5.36 -0.08
CA ASN A 72 -3.16 -6.35 -0.99
C ASN A 72 -2.19 -7.53 -1.15
N GLU A 73 -2.08 -8.31 -0.08
CA GLU A 73 -1.27 -9.54 0.03
C GLU A 73 -1.53 -10.51 -1.14
N PRO A 74 -0.58 -11.41 -1.45
CA PRO A 74 -0.75 -12.44 -2.48
C PRO A 74 -2.09 -13.18 -2.38
N GLY A 75 -2.74 -13.36 -3.54
CA GLY A 75 -4.09 -13.93 -3.66
C GLY A 75 -5.23 -12.93 -3.50
N SER A 76 -4.94 -11.64 -3.29
CA SER A 76 -5.96 -10.60 -3.23
C SER A 76 -6.60 -10.36 -4.61
N SER A 77 -7.92 -10.19 -4.65
CA SER A 77 -8.62 -9.82 -5.90
C SER A 77 -8.04 -8.54 -6.51
N LEU A 78 -7.74 -8.59 -7.81
CA LEU A 78 -7.22 -7.45 -8.58
C LEU A 78 -8.25 -6.33 -8.80
N VAL A 79 -9.52 -6.59 -8.51
CA VAL A 79 -10.62 -5.61 -8.55
C VAL A 79 -11.19 -5.33 -7.15
N SER A 80 -10.41 -5.64 -6.11
CA SER A 80 -10.84 -5.43 -4.72
C SER A 80 -11.06 -3.95 -4.39
N ARG A 81 -11.96 -3.70 -3.44
CA ARG A 81 -12.16 -2.40 -2.78
C ARG A 81 -11.48 -2.36 -1.42
N THR A 82 -11.55 -1.19 -0.79
CA THR A 82 -11.09 -0.95 0.58
C THR A 82 -11.75 -1.95 1.53
N ARG A 83 -10.94 -2.65 2.34
CA ARG A 83 -11.40 -3.74 3.20
C ARG A 83 -10.42 -4.03 4.34
N VAL A 84 -10.87 -4.85 5.28
CA VAL A 84 -10.01 -5.52 6.26
C VAL A 84 -9.20 -6.61 5.56
N LYS A 85 -7.88 -6.64 5.80
CA LYS A 85 -7.00 -7.73 5.38
C LYS A 85 -6.23 -8.28 6.56
N THR A 86 -6.17 -9.61 6.65
CA THR A 86 -5.26 -10.32 7.54
C THR A 86 -3.85 -10.25 6.95
N LEU A 87 -2.89 -9.83 7.76
CA LEU A 87 -1.48 -9.79 7.35
C LEU A 87 -0.93 -11.21 7.24
N ASN A 88 -0.15 -11.47 6.20
CA ASN A 88 0.54 -12.75 6.07
C ASN A 88 1.72 -12.86 7.07
N GLN A 89 2.30 -14.04 7.22
CA GLN A 89 3.38 -14.26 8.18
C GLN A 89 4.67 -13.50 7.82
N GLU A 90 4.96 -13.32 6.53
CA GLU A 90 6.12 -12.57 6.05
C GLU A 90 6.01 -11.07 6.39
N THR A 91 4.84 -10.48 6.19
CA THR A 91 4.51 -9.09 6.58
C THR A 91 4.62 -8.90 8.09
N ILE A 92 4.19 -9.88 8.88
CA ILE A 92 4.36 -9.85 10.34
C ILE A 92 5.85 -9.84 10.71
N LEU A 93 6.65 -10.72 10.11
CA LEU A 93 8.09 -10.82 10.36
C LEU A 93 8.84 -9.55 9.92
N ALA A 94 8.51 -9.00 8.75
CA ALA A 94 9.12 -7.78 8.23
C ALA A 94 8.81 -6.55 9.11
N ASN A 95 7.62 -6.50 9.71
CA ASN A 95 7.20 -5.39 10.56
C ASN A 95 7.58 -5.55 12.03
N ALA A 96 7.94 -6.76 12.50
CA ALA A 96 8.32 -7.01 13.89
C ALA A 96 9.44 -6.10 14.39
N ARG A 97 10.35 -5.67 13.51
CA ARG A 97 11.42 -4.68 13.81
C ARG A 97 10.91 -3.38 14.42
N PHE A 98 9.69 -2.97 14.07
CA PHE A 98 9.03 -1.78 14.61
C PHE A 98 8.36 -2.03 15.97
N PHE A 99 8.13 -3.29 16.34
CA PHE A 99 7.45 -3.69 17.58
C PHE A 99 8.41 -4.37 18.57
N GLY A 100 9.67 -3.92 18.59
CA GLY A 100 10.71 -4.45 19.49
C GLY A 100 11.13 -5.89 19.15
N ASN A 101 11.05 -6.27 17.87
CA ASN A 101 11.32 -7.63 17.38
C ASN A 101 10.40 -8.71 17.96
N ASP A 102 9.19 -8.34 18.40
CA ASP A 102 8.17 -9.27 18.92
C ASP A 102 6.99 -9.40 17.96
N ASN A 103 6.90 -10.54 17.29
CA ASN A 103 5.83 -10.86 16.34
C ASN A 103 4.43 -10.79 16.97
N ASN A 104 4.28 -11.05 18.28
CA ASN A 104 2.98 -11.04 18.94
C ASN A 104 2.40 -9.63 19.12
N LYS A 105 3.25 -8.60 19.04
CA LYS A 105 2.86 -7.19 19.14
C LYS A 105 2.48 -6.59 17.80
N VAL A 106 2.78 -7.27 16.69
CA VAL A 106 2.40 -6.82 15.35
C VAL A 106 0.89 -7.04 15.17
N PRO A 107 0.14 -6.02 14.69
CA PRO A 107 -1.28 -6.18 14.38
C PRO A 107 -1.50 -7.30 13.37
N LYS A 108 -2.47 -8.17 13.62
CA LYS A 108 -2.78 -9.30 12.72
C LYS A 108 -3.63 -8.90 11.50
N GLN A 109 -4.22 -7.71 11.56
CA GLN A 109 -5.10 -7.18 10.52
C GLN A 109 -4.77 -5.72 10.26
N SER A 110 -5.00 -5.30 9.02
CA SER A 110 -4.94 -3.90 8.58
C SER A 110 -6.19 -3.55 7.80
N LEU A 111 -6.53 -2.25 7.80
CA LEU A 111 -7.41 -1.69 6.79
C LEU A 111 -6.54 -1.25 5.63
N THR A 112 -6.97 -1.57 4.41
CA THR A 112 -6.23 -1.24 3.19
C THR A 112 -7.19 -0.84 2.10
N VAL A 113 -6.77 0.12 1.27
CA VAL A 113 -7.39 0.32 -0.04
C VAL A 113 -7.24 -0.95 -0.89
N GLY A 114 -8.20 -1.21 -1.77
CA GLY A 114 -8.15 -2.36 -2.66
C GLY A 114 -7.33 -2.07 -3.92
N VAL A 115 -6.98 -3.13 -4.65
CA VAL A 115 -6.27 -2.98 -5.94
C VAL A 115 -7.12 -2.16 -6.91
N GLY A 116 -8.43 -2.43 -6.98
CA GLY A 116 -9.36 -1.66 -7.79
C GLY A 116 -9.46 -0.19 -7.35
N THR A 117 -9.40 0.08 -6.05
CA THR A 117 -9.38 1.45 -5.52
C THR A 117 -8.17 2.24 -6.02
N VAL A 118 -6.99 1.61 -6.11
CA VAL A 118 -5.78 2.25 -6.65
C VAL A 118 -5.85 2.37 -8.17
N MET A 119 -6.39 1.34 -8.85
CA MET A 119 -6.59 1.35 -10.31
C MET A 119 -7.55 2.45 -10.78
N ASP A 120 -8.47 2.89 -9.93
CA ASP A 120 -9.39 4.00 -10.23
C ASP A 120 -8.70 5.39 -10.19
N ALA A 121 -7.46 5.48 -9.72
CA ALA A 121 -6.72 6.74 -9.75
C ALA A 121 -6.41 7.15 -11.21
N ASN A 122 -6.37 8.45 -11.48
CA ASN A 122 -6.02 8.98 -12.79
C ASN A 122 -4.56 8.63 -13.16
N GLU A 123 -3.65 8.70 -12.18
CA GLU A 123 -2.25 8.31 -12.31
C GLU A 123 -1.79 7.50 -11.10
N VAL A 124 -0.93 6.50 -11.34
CA VAL A 124 -0.30 5.70 -10.28
C VAL A 124 1.22 5.83 -10.38
N MET A 125 1.87 6.12 -9.25
CA MET A 125 3.33 6.16 -9.15
C MET A 125 3.81 5.20 -8.07
N ILE A 126 4.66 4.24 -8.45
CA ILE A 126 5.22 3.25 -7.53
C ILE A 126 6.71 3.51 -7.34
N LEU A 127 7.13 3.74 -6.10
CA LEU A 127 8.52 3.92 -5.71
C LEU A 127 9.14 2.57 -5.30
N ILE A 128 10.29 2.23 -5.88
CA ILE A 128 10.93 0.92 -5.72
C ILE A 128 12.43 1.10 -5.50
N THR A 129 12.91 0.83 -4.29
CA THR A 129 14.33 1.03 -3.96
C THR A 129 14.93 -0.19 -3.27
N GLY A 130 16.17 -0.51 -3.66
CA GLY A 130 17.02 -1.54 -3.09
C GLY A 130 16.82 -2.95 -3.65
N ALA A 131 17.90 -3.74 -3.60
CA ALA A 131 17.99 -5.09 -4.17
C ALA A 131 16.91 -6.06 -3.66
N HIS A 132 16.49 -5.90 -2.40
CA HIS A 132 15.43 -6.68 -1.77
C HIS A 132 14.04 -6.52 -2.44
N LYS A 133 13.89 -5.61 -3.40
CA LYS A 133 12.68 -5.41 -4.20
C LYS A 133 12.82 -5.85 -5.66
N ALA A 134 14.02 -6.25 -6.10
CA ALA A 134 14.29 -6.52 -7.50
C ALA A 134 13.44 -7.64 -8.08
N TYR A 135 13.27 -8.73 -7.32
CA TYR A 135 12.42 -9.84 -7.74
C TYR A 135 10.94 -9.44 -7.85
N ALA A 136 10.44 -8.63 -6.93
CA ALA A 136 9.07 -8.13 -6.98
C ALA A 136 8.84 -7.22 -8.20
N LEU A 137 9.83 -6.38 -8.55
CA LEU A 137 9.79 -5.54 -9.76
C LEU A 137 9.75 -6.41 -11.03
N HIS A 138 10.63 -7.41 -11.14
CA HIS A 138 10.63 -8.37 -12.24
C HIS A 138 9.24 -9.02 -12.42
N MET A 139 8.67 -9.55 -11.34
CA MET A 139 7.33 -10.15 -11.37
C MET A 139 6.22 -9.15 -11.71
N ALA A 140 6.40 -7.88 -11.37
CA ALA A 140 5.40 -6.85 -11.63
C ALA A 140 5.37 -6.37 -13.09
N ILE A 141 6.50 -6.38 -13.82
CA ILE A 141 6.59 -5.74 -15.15
C ILE A 141 7.05 -6.66 -16.29
N GLU A 142 7.79 -7.74 -16.02
CA GLU A 142 8.27 -8.66 -17.06
C GLU A 142 7.43 -9.94 -17.18
N GLU A 143 6.81 -10.34 -16.07
CA GLU A 143 5.85 -11.44 -16.03
C GLU A 143 4.41 -10.95 -16.23
N GLY A 144 3.46 -11.89 -16.35
CA GLY A 144 2.06 -11.56 -16.61
C GLY A 144 1.28 -11.08 -15.37
N VAL A 145 0.14 -10.44 -15.62
CA VAL A 145 -0.82 -10.03 -14.59
C VAL A 145 -1.24 -11.23 -13.73
N ASN A 146 -1.01 -11.14 -12.42
CA ASN A 146 -1.26 -12.22 -11.48
C ASN A 146 -1.63 -11.67 -10.09
N HIS A 147 -2.67 -12.23 -9.47
CA HIS A 147 -3.10 -11.85 -8.12
C HIS A 147 -2.11 -12.25 -7.00
N MET A 148 -1.08 -13.02 -7.31
CA MET A 148 0.03 -13.30 -6.38
C MET A 148 1.02 -12.13 -6.28
N TRP A 149 1.08 -11.27 -7.31
CA TRP A 149 1.96 -10.09 -7.39
C TRP A 149 1.10 -8.89 -7.74
N THR A 150 0.37 -8.33 -6.77
CA THR A 150 -0.76 -7.43 -7.06
C THR A 150 -0.36 -6.13 -7.76
N VAL A 151 0.90 -5.69 -7.66
CA VAL A 151 1.43 -4.57 -8.47
C VAL A 151 1.39 -4.86 -9.98
N SER A 152 1.43 -6.13 -10.41
CA SER A 152 1.27 -6.50 -11.83
C SER A 152 -0.08 -6.07 -12.43
N ALA A 153 -1.09 -5.76 -11.60
CA ALA A 153 -2.35 -5.19 -12.07
C ALA A 153 -2.17 -3.89 -12.85
N PHE A 154 -1.14 -3.10 -12.51
CA PHE A 154 -0.87 -1.82 -13.14
C PHE A 154 -0.36 -1.93 -14.58
N GLN A 155 -0.04 -3.13 -15.07
CA GLN A 155 0.15 -3.36 -16.51
C GLN A 155 -1.12 -3.04 -17.32
N GLN A 156 -2.29 -3.05 -16.68
CA GLN A 156 -3.58 -2.70 -17.29
C GLN A 156 -4.05 -1.28 -16.93
N HIS A 157 -3.27 -0.53 -16.15
CA HIS A 157 -3.62 0.85 -15.81
C HIS A 157 -3.18 1.80 -16.94
N PRO A 158 -4.01 2.77 -17.34
CA PRO A 158 -3.70 3.64 -18.47
C PRO A 158 -2.50 4.57 -18.25
N LYS A 159 -2.10 4.84 -17.00
CA LYS A 159 -1.05 5.78 -16.64
C LYS A 159 -0.35 5.40 -15.34
N THR A 160 0.61 4.48 -15.44
CA THR A 160 1.47 4.09 -14.32
C THR A 160 2.94 4.46 -14.56
N ILE A 161 3.59 4.98 -13.51
CA ILE A 161 5.02 5.26 -13.44
C ILE A 161 5.65 4.35 -12.39
N MET A 162 6.65 3.55 -12.78
CA MET A 162 7.52 2.82 -11.86
C MET A 162 8.83 3.61 -11.72
N LEU A 163 9.13 4.14 -10.53
CA LEU A 163 10.37 4.87 -10.26
C LEU A 163 11.30 4.02 -9.40
N CYS A 164 12.44 3.64 -9.99
CA CYS A 164 13.34 2.65 -9.42
C CYS A 164 14.77 3.21 -9.24
N ASP A 165 15.51 2.70 -8.24
CA ASP A 165 16.98 2.82 -8.21
C ASP A 165 17.66 1.69 -8.98
N GLU A 166 19.00 1.75 -9.13
CA GLU A 166 19.75 0.72 -9.87
C GLU A 166 19.60 -0.66 -9.22
N ASP A 167 19.71 -0.76 -7.89
CA ASP A 167 19.63 -2.02 -7.15
C ASP A 167 18.28 -2.72 -7.33
N ALA A 168 17.18 -1.97 -7.48
CA ALA A 168 15.87 -2.55 -7.76
C ALA A 168 15.79 -3.22 -9.15
N THR A 169 16.73 -2.98 -10.07
CA THR A 169 16.68 -3.53 -11.44
C THR A 169 17.48 -4.83 -11.62
N LEU A 170 18.11 -5.36 -10.56
CA LEU A 170 19.03 -6.51 -10.63
C LEU A 170 18.44 -7.81 -11.22
N GLU A 171 17.13 -8.02 -11.12
CA GLU A 171 16.43 -9.21 -11.65
C GLU A 171 15.78 -8.95 -13.01
N LEU A 172 15.88 -7.72 -13.55
CA LEU A 172 15.34 -7.39 -14.87
C LEU A 172 16.28 -7.88 -15.98
N ARG A 173 15.70 -8.15 -17.15
CA ARG A 173 16.50 -8.43 -18.34
C ARG A 173 17.20 -7.15 -18.77
N VAL A 174 18.46 -7.27 -19.18
CA VAL A 174 19.26 -6.16 -19.74
C VAL A 174 18.57 -5.40 -20.89
N LYS A 175 17.64 -6.06 -21.60
CA LYS A 175 16.93 -5.48 -22.75
C LYS A 175 15.70 -4.62 -22.39
N THR A 176 15.22 -4.71 -21.15
CA THR A 176 14.01 -4.02 -20.66
C THR A 176 14.33 -2.56 -20.38
#